data_AF-A0A7Y0SE91-F1
#
_entry.id   AF-A0A7Y0SE91-F1
#
_cell.length_a   1.000
_cell.length_b   1.000
_cell.length_c   1.000
_cell.angle_alpha   90.00
_cell.angle_beta   90.00
_cell.angle_gamma   90.00
#
_symmetry.space_group_name_H-M   'P 1'
#
loop_
_entity.id
_entity.type
_entity.pdbx_description
1 polymer ?
#
loop_
_entity_poly.entity_id
_entity_poly.type
_entity_poly.pdbx_seq_one_letter_code
_entity_poly.pdbx_strand_id
1 'polypeptide(L)'
;NKIKEAIFSGDAYQVVLSQCFTKRTAASPVSIYRAIRSLNPSPYMFLITNKNSAVVGASPEMLVRLRNGKLCYRPIAGTRPRSSDQITDERL
;
A
#
# COMPACT_ATOMS: atom_id res chain seq x y z
N ASN A 1 -22.19 -9.26 -2.51
CA ASN A 1 -22.86 -9.25 -1.20
C ASN A 1 -22.35 -10.30 -0.22
N LYS A 2 -21.76 -11.42 -0.67
CA LYS A 2 -21.10 -12.44 0.19
C LYS A 2 -20.33 -11.92 1.42
N ILE A 3 -19.43 -10.94 1.27
CA ILE A 3 -18.67 -10.40 2.41
C ILE A 3 -19.55 -9.57 3.36
N LYS A 4 -20.54 -8.85 2.83
CA LYS A 4 -21.50 -8.14 3.68
C LYS A 4 -22.32 -9.14 4.48
N GLU A 5 -22.79 -10.21 3.85
CA GLU A 5 -23.51 -11.31 4.50
C GLU A 5 -22.64 -11.95 5.59
N ALA A 6 -21.37 -12.24 5.31
CA ALA A 6 -20.40 -12.76 6.29
C ALA A 6 -20.18 -11.81 7.49
N ILE A 7 -20.22 -10.49 7.25
CA ILE A 7 -20.15 -9.51 8.34
C ILE A 7 -21.45 -9.54 9.17
N PHE A 8 -22.61 -9.61 8.52
CA PHE A 8 -23.90 -9.67 9.21
C PHE A 8 -24.14 -10.98 9.96
N SER A 9 -23.62 -12.11 9.47
CA SER A 9 -23.66 -13.41 10.17
C SER A 9 -22.66 -13.51 11.32
N GLY A 10 -21.71 -12.57 11.43
CA GLY A 10 -20.69 -12.54 12.47
C GLY A 10 -19.41 -13.30 12.13
N ASP A 11 -19.23 -13.74 10.88
CA ASP A 11 -18.04 -14.47 10.43
C ASP A 11 -16.79 -13.57 10.31
N ALA A 12 -16.98 -12.26 10.13
CA ALA A 12 -15.90 -11.27 10.07
C ALA A 12 -16.33 -9.88 10.53
N TYR A 13 -15.42 -9.10 11.09
CA TYR A 13 -15.65 -7.69 11.41
C TYR A 13 -15.33 -6.75 10.25
N GLN A 14 -14.25 -7.03 9.52
CA GLN A 14 -13.78 -6.20 8.40
C GLN A 14 -13.01 -7.07 7.41
N VAL A 15 -13.21 -6.80 6.12
CA VAL A 15 -12.48 -7.46 5.02
C VAL A 15 -11.97 -6.41 4.05
N VAL A 16 -10.68 -6.46 3.73
CA VAL A 16 -10.06 -5.59 2.71
C VAL A 16 -10.01 -6.37 1.40
N LEU A 17 -10.92 -6.02 0.48
CA LEU A 17 -10.93 -6.59 -0.87
C LEU A 17 -9.88 -5.92 -1.75
N SER A 18 -9.18 -6.72 -2.57
CA SER A 18 -8.24 -6.22 -3.56
C SER A 18 -8.46 -6.88 -4.93
N GLN A 19 -8.01 -6.21 -5.97
CA GLN A 19 -8.05 -6.70 -7.35
C GLN A 19 -6.64 -6.58 -7.94
N CYS A 20 -6.19 -7.64 -8.63
CA CYS A 20 -4.90 -7.65 -9.31
C CYS A 20 -5.09 -7.34 -10.81
N PHE A 21 -4.27 -6.45 -11.34
CA PHE A 21 -4.20 -6.15 -12.78
C PHE A 21 -2.85 -6.60 -13.31
N THR A 22 -2.86 -7.20 -14.50
CA THR A 22 -1.65 -7.72 -15.14
C THR A 22 -1.52 -7.17 -16.56
N LYS A 23 -0.30 -6.75 -16.93
CA LYS A 23 0.01 -6.28 -18.28
C LYS A 23 1.44 -6.69 -18.65
N ARG A 24 1.65 -7.10 -19.90
CA ARG A 24 3.01 -7.34 -20.42
C ARG A 24 3.74 -6.00 -20.60
N THR A 25 5.01 -5.94 -20.21
CA THR A 25 5.82 -4.73 -20.30
C THR A 25 7.26 -5.09 -20.67
N ALA A 26 7.90 -4.21 -21.43
CA ALA A 26 9.34 -4.26 -21.71
C ALA A 26 10.16 -3.38 -20.73
N ALA A 27 9.48 -2.64 -19.84
CA ALA A 27 10.16 -1.78 -18.87
C ALA A 27 10.97 -2.62 -17.87
N SER A 28 12.21 -2.19 -17.61
CA SER A 28 13.03 -2.83 -16.58
C SER A 28 12.44 -2.59 -15.18
N PRO A 29 12.68 -3.48 -14.21
CA PRO A 29 12.27 -3.26 -12.81
C PRO A 29 12.80 -1.94 -12.22
N VAL A 30 14.01 -1.52 -12.59
CA VAL A 30 14.60 -0.25 -12.15
C VAL A 30 13.83 0.95 -12.72
N SER A 31 13.42 0.87 -13.98
CA SER A 31 12.60 1.92 -14.62
C SER A 31 11.26 2.07 -13.90
N ILE A 32 10.61 0.95 -13.56
CA ILE A 32 9.35 0.93 -12.81
C ILE A 32 9.55 1.52 -11.41
N TYR A 33 10.63 1.13 -10.72
CA TYR A 33 10.96 1.66 -9.40
C TYR A 33 11.14 3.19 -9.42
N ARG A 34 11.87 3.72 -10.40
CA ARG A 34 12.08 5.17 -10.57
C ARG A 34 10.76 5.91 -10.81
N ALA A 35 9.91 5.37 -11.68
CA ALA A 35 8.60 5.95 -11.96
C ALA A 35 7.72 6.01 -10.70
N ILE A 36 7.61 4.90 -9.96
CA ILE A 36 6.83 4.85 -8.71
C ILE A 36 7.40 5.82 -7.67
N ARG A 37 8.74 5.89 -7.53
CA ARG A 37 9.39 6.81 -6.57
C ARG A 37 9.09 8.27 -6.86
N SER A 38 9.00 8.63 -8.14
CA SER A 38 8.67 10.00 -8.57
C SER A 38 7.21 10.34 -8.32
N LEU A 39 6.30 9.39 -8.52
CA LEU A 39 4.86 9.61 -8.40
C LEU A 39 4.36 9.51 -6.95
N ASN A 40 4.85 8.51 -6.21
CA ASN A 40 4.41 8.15 -4.87
C ASN A 40 5.64 7.93 -3.96
N PRO A 41 6.38 8.98 -3.60
CA PRO A 41 7.50 8.84 -2.69
C PRO A 41 7.00 8.33 -1.34
N SER A 42 7.60 7.23 -0.87
CA SER A 42 7.26 6.60 0.40
C SER A 42 8.52 6.43 1.28
N PRO A 43 8.40 6.43 2.61
CA PRO A 43 9.49 6.06 3.51
C PRO A 43 9.97 4.60 3.34
N TYR A 44 9.17 3.74 2.71
CA TYR A 44 9.44 2.30 2.56
C TYR A 44 9.39 1.88 1.09
N MET A 45 10.30 2.45 0.29
CA MET A 45 10.53 2.04 -1.10
C MET A 45 11.31 0.73 -1.18
N PHE A 46 10.97 -0.17 -2.11
CA PHE A 46 11.73 -1.39 -2.34
C PHE A 46 11.78 -1.81 -3.82
N LEU A 47 12.92 -2.38 -4.20
CA LEU A 47 13.15 -3.10 -5.44
C LEU A 47 13.90 -4.37 -5.06
N ILE A 48 13.22 -5.51 -5.16
CA ILE A 48 13.78 -6.82 -4.83
C ILE A 48 13.81 -7.62 -6.13
N THR A 49 14.99 -8.09 -6.54
CA THR A 49 15.15 -8.82 -7.80
C THR A 49 15.69 -10.21 -7.54
N ASN A 50 15.07 -11.21 -8.17
CA ASN A 50 15.53 -12.58 -8.25
C ASN A 50 15.81 -12.94 -9.73
N LYS A 51 16.33 -14.15 -9.99
CA LYS A 51 16.69 -14.58 -11.37
C LYS A 51 15.55 -14.45 -12.38
N ASN A 52 14.31 -14.68 -11.96
CA ASN A 52 13.15 -14.79 -12.86
C ASN A 52 12.07 -13.74 -12.60
N SER A 53 12.22 -12.89 -11.59
CA SER A 53 11.17 -11.96 -11.18
C SER A 53 11.72 -10.77 -10.39
N ALA A 54 10.91 -9.71 -10.32
CA ALA A 54 11.19 -8.57 -9.46
C ALA A 54 9.91 -8.15 -8.73
N VAL A 55 10.09 -7.64 -7.51
CA VAL A 55 9.03 -7.01 -6.72
C VAL A 55 9.42 -5.55 -6.54
N VAL A 56 8.52 -4.66 -6.94
CA VAL A 56 8.72 -3.21 -6.87
C VAL A 56 7.54 -2.60 -6.12
N GLY A 57 7.81 -1.70 -5.19
CA GLY A 57 6.74 -1.03 -4.47
C GLY A 57 7.18 0.14 -3.60
N ALA A 58 6.16 0.82 -3.10
CA ALA A 58 6.24 1.99 -2.22
C ALA A 58 5.24 1.78 -1.08
N SER A 59 5.67 1.12 0.00
CA SER A 59 4.72 0.76 1.08
C SER A 59 4.33 2.02 1.87
N PRO A 60 3.04 2.37 1.98
CA PRO A 60 2.63 3.54 2.76
C PRO A 60 2.74 3.29 4.28
N GLU A 61 2.77 2.02 4.70
CA GLU A 61 2.70 1.62 6.11
C GLU A 61 3.87 0.72 6.50
N MET A 62 4.26 0.82 7.78
CA MET A 62 5.20 -0.09 8.42
C MET A 62 4.44 -1.20 9.13
N LEU A 63 4.65 -2.46 8.72
CA LEU A 63 4.04 -3.61 9.40
C LEU A 63 4.50 -3.75 10.85
N VAL A 64 5.80 -3.73 11.12
CA VAL A 64 6.36 -3.74 12.47
C VAL A 64 7.83 -3.32 12.43
N ARG A 65 8.33 -2.73 13.52
CA ARG A 65 9.75 -2.46 13.71
C ARG A 65 10.18 -2.84 15.12
N LEU A 66 11.24 -3.62 15.24
CA LEU A 66 11.93 -3.91 16.50
C LEU A 66 13.27 -3.17 16.52
N ARG A 67 13.48 -2.29 17.49
CA ARG A 67 14.75 -1.56 17.68
C ARG A 67 15.06 -1.42 19.16
N ASN A 68 16.27 -1.81 19.58
CA ASN A 68 16.73 -1.73 20.98
C ASN A 68 15.73 -2.38 21.96
N GLY A 69 15.20 -3.56 21.61
CA GLY A 69 14.20 -4.27 22.41
C GLY A 69 12.80 -3.64 22.40
N LYS A 70 12.58 -2.53 21.68
CA LYS A 70 11.27 -1.87 21.58
C LYS A 70 10.59 -2.20 20.26
N LEU A 71 9.38 -2.75 20.34
CA LEU A 71 8.51 -3.01 19.20
C LEU A 71 7.63 -1.78 18.91
N CYS A 72 7.50 -1.42 17.64
CA CYS A 72 6.68 -0.32 17.15
C CYS A 72 5.80 -0.82 16.00
N TYR A 73 4.50 -0.50 16.07
CA TYR A 73 3.49 -0.78 15.07
C TYR A 73 2.62 0.47 14.88
N ARG A 74 2.28 0.81 13.63
CA ARG A 74 1.56 2.03 13.27
C ARG A 74 0.52 1.75 12.17
N PRO A 75 -0.60 1.09 12.51
CA PRO A 75 -1.64 0.77 11.54
C PRO A 75 -2.31 2.04 10.99
N ILE A 76 -2.63 2.04 9.69
CA ILE A 76 -3.39 3.08 9.02
C ILE A 76 -4.72 2.48 8.57
N ALA A 77 -5.82 3.14 8.92
CA ALA A 77 -7.14 2.77 8.45
C ALA A 77 -7.95 4.02 8.12
N GLY A 78 -8.74 3.96 7.05
CA GLY A 78 -9.45 5.10 6.50
C GLY A 78 -8.60 5.87 5.51
N THR A 79 -9.18 6.13 4.33
CA THR A 79 -8.53 6.89 3.27
C THR A 79 -9.46 8.01 2.82
N ARG A 80 -8.88 9.19 2.62
CA ARG A 80 -9.51 10.33 1.96
C ARG A 80 -8.61 10.81 0.84
N PRO A 81 -9.16 11.21 -0.32
CA PRO A 81 -8.38 11.86 -1.35
C PRO A 81 -7.82 13.18 -0.80
N ARG A 82 -6.63 13.57 -1.24
CA ARG A 82 -6.06 14.88 -0.92
C ARG A 82 -6.68 15.94 -1.84
N SER A 83 -6.87 17.15 -1.33
CA SER A 83 -7.25 18.31 -2.15
C SER A 83 -6.03 19.16 -2.47
N SER A 84 -6.02 19.81 -3.63
CA SER A 84 -5.01 20.81 -4.00
C SER A 84 -5.24 22.15 -3.29
N ASP A 85 -6.46 22.39 -2.79
CA ASP A 85 -6.79 23.55 -1.96
C ASP A 85 -6.61 23.20 -0.48
N GLN A 86 -5.79 23.98 0.23
CA GLN A 86 -5.40 23.69 1.62
C GLN A 86 -6.60 23.69 2.58
N ILE A 87 -7.50 24.67 2.45
CA ILE A 87 -8.66 24.79 3.35
C ILE A 87 -9.59 23.60 3.16
N THR A 88 -9.79 23.19 1.91
CA THR A 88 -10.60 22.02 1.58
C THR A 88 -9.92 20.74 2.08
N ASP A 89 -8.61 20.61 1.89
CA ASP A 89 -7.85 19.44 2.30
C ASP A 89 -7.85 19.22 3.82
N GLU A 90 -7.75 20.30 4.61
CA GLU A 90 -7.84 20.25 6.07
C GLU A 90 -9.23 19.85 6.58
N ARG A 91 -10.27 19.98 5.75
CA ARG A 91 -11.66 19.62 6.09
C ARG A 91 -12.04 18.18 5.73
N LEU A 92 -11.20 17.44 4.98
CA LEU A 92 -11.46 16.07 4.49
C LEU A 92 -11.15 14.99 5.54
#